data_AF-A0A527XHD7-F1
#
_entry.id   AF-A0A527XHD7-F1
#
_cell.length_a   1.000
_cell.length_b   1.000
_cell.length_c   1.000
_cell.angle_alpha   90.00
_cell.angle_beta   90.00
_cell.angle_gamma   90.00
#
_symmetry.space_group_name_H-M   'P 1'
#
loop_
_entity.id
_entity.type
_entity.pdbx_description
1 polymer ?
#
loop_
_entity_poly.entity_id
_entity_poly.type
_entity_poly.pdbx_seq_one_letter_code
_entity_poly.pdbx_strand_id
1 'polypeptide(L)' 'FDPYSASRTREADAAQKPENVVSLPRKRMPGESAAETYADIDAFAKPDTDLNKGLRTIKDNDASFEPKSFVDGAKMAY' A
#
# COMPACT_ATOMS: atom_id res chain seq x y z
N PHE A 1 4.40 40.67 -26.59
CA PHE A 1 5.00 39.54 -25.87
C PHE A 1 4.16 39.32 -24.62
N ASP A 2 3.39 38.24 -24.57
CA ASP A 2 2.45 37.94 -23.46
C ASP A 2 3.02 36.80 -22.60
N PRO A 3 3.37 37.06 -21.32
CA PRO A 3 4.04 36.11 -20.44
C PRO A 3 3.16 34.92 -20.01
N TYR A 4 1.85 34.90 -20.28
CA TYR A 4 0.97 33.79 -19.88
C TYR A 4 0.85 32.67 -20.92
N SER A 5 1.48 32.87 -22.09
CA SER A 5 1.53 31.89 -23.19
C SER A 5 2.27 30.60 -22.83
N ALA A 6 3.13 30.62 -21.80
CA ALA A 6 3.91 29.46 -21.34
C ALA A 6 3.05 28.34 -20.71
N SER A 7 1.77 28.60 -20.46
CA SER A 7 0.85 27.60 -19.89
C SER A 7 0.42 26.53 -20.88
N ARG A 8 0.56 26.76 -22.20
CA ARG A 8 0.13 25.82 -23.24
C ARG A 8 1.17 24.74 -23.59
N THR A 9 2.38 24.78 -23.04
CA THR A 9 3.42 23.75 -23.28
C THR A 9 3.48 22.70 -22.16
N ARG A 10 2.49 22.67 -21.26
CA ARG A 10 2.37 21.66 -20.18
C ARG A 10 1.63 20.38 -20.60
N GLU A 11 1.46 20.13 -21.89
CA GLU A 11 0.89 18.88 -22.43
C GLU A 11 1.96 17.87 -22.90
N ALA A 12 3.21 18.04 -22.45
CA ALA A 12 4.31 17.13 -22.75
C ALA A 12 4.96 16.57 -21.48
N ASP A 13 4.21 15.88 -20.61
CA ASP A 13 4.82 14.89 -19.68
C ASP A 13 3.78 13.92 -19.06
N ALA A 14 2.78 13.46 -19.81
CA ALA A 14 1.95 12.32 -19.36
C ALA A 14 2.62 10.97 -19.66
N ALA A 15 3.94 10.92 -19.59
CA ALA A 15 4.66 9.66 -19.46
C ALA A 15 4.44 9.19 -18.02
N GLN A 16 3.55 8.20 -17.85
CA GLN A 16 3.37 7.47 -16.61
C GLN A 16 4.73 6.94 -16.13
N LYS A 17 5.39 7.70 -15.25
CA LYS A 17 6.58 7.25 -14.53
C LYS A 17 6.08 6.27 -13.47
N PRO A 18 6.76 5.12 -13.26
CA PRO A 18 6.48 4.29 -12.11
C PRO A 18 6.71 5.16 -10.87
N GLU A 19 5.65 5.45 -10.13
CA GLU A 19 5.75 6.18 -8.88
C GLU A 19 6.57 5.32 -7.93
N ASN A 20 7.86 5.65 -7.76
CA ASN A 20 8.72 5.07 -6.74
C ASN A 20 8.28 5.61 -5.37
N VAL A 21 7.11 5.18 -4.92
CA VAL A 21 6.56 5.49 -3.60
C VAL A 21 7.28 4.65 -2.56
N VAL A 22 8.27 5.26 -1.90
CA VAL A 22 8.82 4.70 -0.66
C VAL A 22 7.84 5.08 0.45
N SER A 23 6.95 4.16 0.81
CA SER A 23 6.04 4.35 1.94
C SER A 23 6.86 4.60 3.20
N LEU A 24 6.75 5.82 3.76
CA LEU A 24 7.38 6.16 5.03
C LEU A 24 6.74 5.31 6.14
N PRO A 25 7.54 4.63 6.98
CA PRO A 25 7.01 3.82 8.07
C PRO A 25 6.13 4.68 8.98
N ARG A 26 4.82 4.42 8.98
CA ARG A 26 3.88 5.06 9.90
C ARG A 26 4.12 4.47 11.29
N LYS A 27 4.49 5.32 12.23
CA LYS A 27 4.70 4.92 13.63
C LYS A 27 3.36 4.44 14.18
N ARG A 28 3.26 3.16 14.54
CA ARG A 28 2.06 2.54 15.15
C ARG A 28 1.56 3.39 16.31
N MET A 29 0.24 3.64 16.36
CA MET A 29 -0.35 4.34 17.49
C MET A 29 -0.20 3.49 18.76
N PRO A 30 0.30 4.06 19.87
CA PRO A 30 0.47 3.32 21.11
C PRO A 30 -0.90 3.03 21.72
N GLY A 31 -1.34 1.78 21.66
CA GLY A 31 -2.61 1.34 22.29
C GLY A 31 -3.38 0.29 21.49
N GLU A 32 -3.08 0.10 20.21
CA GLU A 32 -3.70 -0.96 19.41
C GLU A 32 -3.05 -2.31 19.75
N SER A 33 -3.85 -3.28 20.16
CA SER A 33 -3.34 -4.59 20.52
C SER A 33 -2.84 -5.28 19.24
N ALA A 34 -1.57 -5.66 19.20
CA ALA A 34 -1.00 -6.34 18.03
C ALA A 34 -1.75 -7.64 17.67
N ALA A 35 -2.46 -8.23 18.64
CA ALA A 35 -3.33 -9.37 18.42
C ALA A 35 -4.55 -9.02 17.56
N GLU A 36 -5.19 -7.87 17.78
CA GLU A 36 -6.32 -7.41 16.96
C GLU A 36 -5.86 -6.90 15.60
N THR A 37 -4.72 -6.20 15.54
CA THR A 37 -4.18 -5.65 14.28
C THR A 37 -3.86 -6.73 13.24
N TYR A 38 -3.48 -7.94 13.69
CA TYR A 38 -3.14 -9.06 12.80
C TYR A 38 -4.18 -10.18 12.78
N ALA A 39 -5.30 -10.06 13.49
CA ALA A 39 -6.33 -11.11 13.56
C ALA A 39 -6.85 -11.50 12.16
N ASP A 40 -7.10 -10.51 11.31
CA ASP A 40 -7.53 -10.75 9.93
C ASP A 40 -6.45 -11.48 9.13
N ILE A 41 -5.18 -11.15 9.34
CA ILE A 41 -4.05 -11.78 8.64
C ILE A 41 -3.90 -13.24 9.08
N ASP A 42 -4.01 -13.50 10.37
CA ASP A 42 -3.91 -14.83 10.96
C ASP A 42 -5.08 -15.74 10.56
N ALA A 43 -6.24 -15.16 10.26
CA ALA A 43 -7.38 -15.89 9.69
C ALA A 43 -7.14 -16.34 8.24
N PHE A 44 -6.35 -15.59 7.46
CA PHE A 44 -6.00 -15.95 6.08
C PHE A 44 -4.80 -16.87 5.97
N ALA A 45 -3.77 -16.64 6.80
CA ALA A 45 -2.52 -17.37 6.76
C ALA A 45 -2.07 -17.70 8.17
N LYS A 46 -1.64 -18.95 8.40
CA LYS A 46 -1.15 -19.37 9.72
C LYS A 46 0.04 -18.49 10.16
N PRO A 47 0.13 -18.13 11.46
CA PRO A 47 1.31 -17.49 12.01
C PRO A 47 2.60 -18.25 11.65
N ASP A 48 3.70 -17.52 11.57
CA ASP A 48 5.05 -18.03 11.22
C ASP A 48 5.25 -18.51 9.78
N THR A 49 4.21 -18.53 8.94
CA THR A 49 4.35 -18.77 7.50
C THR A 49 4.92 -17.54 6.78
N ASP A 50 5.62 -17.74 5.67
CA ASP A 50 6.18 -16.64 4.89
C ASP A 50 5.10 -15.74 4.30
N LEU A 51 3.95 -16.30 3.96
CA LEU A 51 2.76 -15.55 3.54
C LEU A 51 2.27 -14.61 4.65
N ASN A 52 2.10 -15.12 5.88
CA ASN A 52 1.65 -14.33 7.02
C ASN A 52 2.64 -13.20 7.34
N LYS A 53 3.96 -13.49 7.35
CA LYS A 53 5.01 -12.49 7.55
C LYS A 53 4.95 -11.37 6.50
N GLY A 54 4.75 -11.74 5.23
CA GLY A 54 4.57 -10.78 4.15
C GLY A 54 3.36 -9.87 4.37
N LEU A 55 2.20 -10.45 4.67
CA LEU A 55 0.96 -9.70 4.93
C LEU A 55 1.09 -8.77 6.15
N ARG A 56 1.74 -9.22 7.23
CA ARG A 56 2.02 -8.39 8.42
C ARG A 56 2.93 -7.23 8.09
N THR A 57 3.95 -7.46 7.26
CA THR A 57 4.85 -6.40 6.79
C THR A 57 4.07 -5.33 6.03
N ILE A 58 3.11 -5.72 5.18
CA ILE A 58 2.27 -4.75 4.47
C ILE A 58 1.40 -3.96 5.45
N LYS A 59 0.72 -4.62 6.41
CA LYS A 59 -0.10 -3.97 7.44
C LYS A 59 0.70 -2.99 8.31
N ASP A 60 1.96 -3.31 8.58
CA ASP A 60 2.87 -2.44 9.32
C ASP A 60 3.26 -1.18 8.55
N ASN A 61 3.31 -1.26 7.22
CA ASN A 61 3.57 -0.10 6.35
C ASN A 61 2.29 0.66 5.99
N ASP A 62 1.16 -0.04 5.91
CA ASP A 62 -0.16 0.50 5.61
C ASP A 62 -1.21 0.00 6.60
N ALA A 63 -1.54 0.85 7.57
CA ALA A 63 -2.57 0.55 8.57
C ALA A 63 -3.96 0.33 7.96
N SER A 64 -4.24 0.89 6.78
CA SER A 64 -5.50 0.71 6.04
C SER A 64 -5.54 -0.58 5.24
N PHE A 65 -4.48 -1.39 5.28
CA PHE A 65 -4.42 -2.66 4.56
C PHE A 65 -5.52 -3.65 5.01
N GLU A 66 -6.21 -4.22 4.02
CA GLU A 66 -7.24 -5.25 4.18
C GLU A 66 -6.81 -6.56 3.49
N PRO A 67 -6.48 -7.62 4.25
CA PRO A 67 -5.91 -8.85 3.69
C PRO A 67 -6.84 -9.56 2.70
N LYS A 68 -8.15 -9.51 2.93
CA LYS A 68 -9.17 -10.17 2.12
C LYS A 68 -9.21 -9.61 0.69
N SER A 69 -9.38 -8.30 0.58
CA SER A 69 -9.45 -7.60 -0.71
C SER A 69 -8.15 -7.77 -1.51
N PHE A 70 -7.00 -7.73 -0.82
CA PHE A 70 -5.71 -7.93 -1.45
C PHE A 70 -5.55 -9.33 -2.07
N VAL A 71 -5.89 -10.38 -1.31
CA VAL A 71 -5.81 -11.77 -1.81
C VAL A 71 -6.80 -12.02 -2.94
N ASP A 72 -8.01 -11.46 -2.86
CA ASP A 72 -9.01 -11.59 -3.92
C ASP A 72 -8.57 -10.85 -5.20
N GLY A 73 -7.99 -9.66 -5.08
CA GLY A 73 -7.38 -8.95 -6.21
C GLY A 73 -6.21 -9.71 -6.84
N ALA A 74 -5.35 -10.32 -6.01
CA ALA A 74 -4.21 -11.12 -6.49
C ALA A 74 -4.66 -12.36 -7.28
N LYS A 75 -5.78 -13.00 -6.90
CA LYS A 75 -6.35 -14.13 -7.64
C LYS A 75 -6.93 -13.74 -8.99
N MET A 76 -7.57 -12.58 -9.11
CA MET A 76 -8.17 -12.14 -10.38
C MET A 76 -7.14 -11.80 -11.46
N ALA A 77 -5.88 -11.57 -11.05
CA ALA A 77 -4.79 -11.22 -11.96
C ALA A 77 -4.09 -12.43 -12.60
N TYR A 78 -4.43 -13.67 -12.19
CA TYR A 78 -3.75 -14.90 -12.62
C TYR A 78 -4.76 -16.00 -12.99
#